data_AF-A8GQA1-F1
#
_entry.id   AF-A8GQA1-F1
#
_cell.length_a   1.000
_cell.length_b   1.000
_cell.length_c   1.000
_cell.angle_alpha   90.00
_cell.angle_beta   90.00
_cell.angle_gamma   90.00
#
_symmetry.space_group_name_H-M   'P 1'
#
loop_
_entity.id
_entity.type
_entity.pdbx_description
1 polymer ?
#
loop_
_entity_poly.entity_id
_entity_poly.type
_entity_poly.pdbx_seq_one_letter_code
_entity_poly.pdbx_strand_id
1 'polypeptide(L)' 'MLAEQKTEWIISNNIVNKGLHIDNDTKKNVYFQKSKSKTEHTILNGKRPDYILYESNNDKPIVIIEAKKHEQI' A
#
# COMPACT_ATOMS: atom_id res chain seq x y z
N MET A 1 -9.22 16.39 3.30
CA MET A 1 -9.95 15.37 2.53
C MET A 1 -9.59 15.33 1.04
N LEU A 2 -9.63 16.41 0.26
CA LEU A 2 -9.34 16.34 -1.20
C LEU A 2 -7.86 16.08 -1.56
N ALA A 3 -6.91 16.64 -0.81
CA ALA A 3 -5.48 16.50 -1.11
C ALA A 3 -4.92 15.08 -0.85
N GLU A 4 -5.39 14.42 0.21
CA GLU A 4 -5.03 13.03 0.52
C GLU A 4 -5.59 12.10 -0.55
N GLN A 5 -6.86 12.26 -0.93
CA GLN A 5 -7.48 11.47 -2.02
C GLN A 5 -6.74 11.65 -3.36
N LYS A 6 -6.27 12.86 -3.67
CA LYS A 6 -5.46 13.09 -4.88
C LYS A 6 -4.11 12.37 -4.80
N THR A 7 -3.46 12.41 -3.64
CA THR A 7 -2.16 11.75 -3.41
C THR A 7 -2.30 10.23 -3.49
N GLU A 8 -3.32 9.68 -2.84
CA GLU A 8 -3.69 8.26 -2.92
C GLU A 8 -3.94 7.83 -4.36
N TRP A 9 -4.73 8.60 -5.13
CA TRP A 9 -5.00 8.29 -6.54
C TRP A 9 -3.72 8.27 -7.39
N ILE A 10 -2.82 9.25 -7.18
CA ILE A 10 -1.53 9.29 -7.89
C ILE A 10 -0.68 8.06 -7.54
N ILE A 11 -0.59 7.69 -6.27
CA ILE A 11 0.21 6.56 -5.82
C ILE A 11 -0.37 5.25 -6.36
N SER A 12 -1.67 5.03 -6.17
CA SER A 12 -2.38 3.82 -6.66
C SER A 12 -2.21 3.65 -8.17
N ASN A 13 -2.36 4.72 -8.96
CA ASN A 13 -2.14 4.64 -10.41
C ASN A 13 -0.70 4.31 -10.78
N ASN A 14 0.28 4.88 -10.08
CA ASN A 14 1.69 4.56 -10.33
C ASN A 14 2.02 3.10 -9.98
N ILE A 15 1.42 2.56 -8.92
CA ILE A 15 1.55 1.15 -8.53
C ILE A 15 0.98 0.25 -9.64
N VAL A 16 -0.25 0.51 -10.09
CA VAL A 16 -0.90 -0.25 -11.17
C VAL A 16 -0.11 -0.15 -12.48
N ASN A 17 0.34 1.04 -12.85
CA ASN A 17 1.14 1.26 -14.07
C ASN A 17 2.49 0.51 -14.05
N LYS A 18 2.99 0.14 -12.87
CA LYS A 18 4.19 -0.71 -12.71
C LYS A 18 3.90 -2.21 -12.77
N GLY A 19 2.65 -2.59 -13.06
CA GLY A 19 2.23 -3.99 -13.14
C GLY A 19 1.98 -4.63 -11.78
N LEU A 20 1.83 -3.83 -10.72
CA LEU A 20 1.45 -4.32 -9.40
C LEU A 20 -0.08 -4.32 -9.25
N HIS A 21 -0.57 -5.27 -8.47
CA HIS A 21 -2.00 -5.54 -8.34
C HIS A 21 -2.48 -5.15 -6.94
N ILE A 22 -3.38 -4.17 -6.88
CA ILE A 22 -4.01 -3.67 -5.65
C ILE A 22 -5.28 -4.50 -5.36
N ASP A 23 -5.91 -4.27 -4.20
CA ASP A 23 -7.18 -4.88 -3.76
C ASP A 23 -8.18 -5.21 -4.90
N ASN A 24 -8.92 -6.32 -4.72
CA ASN A 24 -9.87 -6.94 -5.67
C ASN A 24 -9.27 -7.65 -6.89
N ASP A 25 -7.94 -7.74 -7.02
CA ASP A 25 -7.27 -8.61 -7.99
C ASP A 25 -6.94 -9.99 -7.40
N THR A 26 -7.12 -11.06 -8.18
CA THR A 26 -6.68 -12.43 -7.82
C THR A 26 -5.16 -12.57 -7.67
N LYS A 27 -4.39 -11.70 -8.34
CA LYS A 27 -2.92 -11.63 -8.29
C LYS A 27 -2.43 -10.52 -7.35
N LYS A 28 -3.30 -10.01 -6.48
CA LYS A 28 -3.00 -8.93 -5.55
C LYS A 28 -1.69 -9.19 -4.79
N ASN A 29 -0.80 -8.22 -4.90
CA ASN A 29 0.47 -8.16 -4.17
C ASN A 29 0.67 -6.81 -3.46
N VAL A 30 -0.33 -5.93 -3.47
CA VAL A 30 -0.33 -4.65 -2.75
C VAL A 30 -1.54 -4.54 -1.84
N TYR A 31 -1.33 -4.17 -0.58
CA TYR A 31 -2.37 -4.03 0.43
C TYR A 31 -2.43 -2.58 0.90
N PHE A 32 -3.61 -1.95 0.75
CA PHE A 32 -3.85 -0.57 1.14
C PHE A 32 -4.38 -0.48 2.57
N GLN A 33 -3.75 0.35 3.41
CA GLN A 33 -4.11 0.62 4.83
C GLN A 33 -4.26 -0.62 5.72
N LYS A 34 -3.67 -1.75 5.32
CA LYS A 34 -3.72 -3.02 6.05
C LYS A 34 -2.55 -3.91 5.68
N SER A 35 -2.17 -4.80 6.58
CA SER A 35 -1.28 -5.92 6.27
C SER A 35 -2.04 -7.09 5.65
N LYS A 36 -1.30 -8.04 5.09
CA LYS A 36 -1.87 -9.27 4.53
C LYS A 36 -2.43 -10.19 5.61
N SER A 37 -1.76 -10.27 6.76
CA SER A 37 -2.15 -11.14 7.88
C SER A 37 -2.28 -10.40 9.22
N LYS A 38 -2.99 -11.04 10.16
CA LYS A 38 -3.07 -10.59 11.56
C LYS A 38 -1.71 -10.63 12.26
N THR A 39 -0.89 -11.64 11.96
CA THR A 39 0.46 -11.77 12.53
C THR A 39 1.32 -10.57 12.18
N GLU A 40 1.32 -10.15 10.91
CA GLU A 40 2.03 -8.94 10.48
C GLU A 40 1.44 -7.68 11.10
N HIS A 41 0.11 -7.60 11.28
CA HIS A 41 -0.50 -6.47 11.96
C HIS A 41 0.01 -6.34 13.40
N THR A 42 0.19 -7.47 14.10
CA THR A 42 0.82 -7.50 15.43
C THR A 42 2.29 -7.08 15.38
N ILE A 43 3.07 -7.54 14.39
CA ILE A 43 4.47 -7.12 14.20
C ILE A 43 4.57 -5.60 13.96
N LEU A 44 3.60 -5.03 13.25
CA LEU A 44 3.48 -3.59 13.03
C LEU A 44 2.95 -2.83 14.28
N ASN A 45 2.78 -3.49 15.42
CA ASN A 45 2.18 -2.93 16.64
C ASN A 45 0.83 -2.25 16.39
N GLY A 46 0.01 -2.86 15.52
CA GLY A 46 -1.31 -2.33 15.16
C GLY A 46 -1.28 -1.12 14.21
N LYS A 47 -0.10 -0.68 13.75
CA LYS A 47 0.01 0.41 12.77
C LYS A 47 -0.54 -0.02 11.40
N ARG A 48 -0.99 0.98 10.64
CA ARG A 48 -1.57 0.82 9.31
C ARG A 48 -0.81 1.71 8.31
N PRO A 49 0.29 1.20 7.73
CA PRO A 49 0.95 1.92 6.65
C PRO A 49 0.01 2.13 5.46
N ASP A 50 0.23 3.19 4.68
CA ASP A 50 -0.63 3.48 3.53
C ASP A 50 -0.62 2.32 2.53
N TYR A 51 0.55 1.79 2.16
CA TYR A 51 0.66 0.60 1.33
C TYR A 51 1.74 -0.36 1.82
N ILE A 52 1.47 -1.66 1.69
CA ILE A 52 2.46 -2.72 1.86
C ILE A 52 2.49 -3.54 0.58
N LEU A 53 3.68 -3.65 -0.02
CA LEU A 53 3.94 -4.43 -1.22
C LEU A 53 4.59 -5.74 -0.83
N TYR A 54 4.15 -6.80 -1.49
CA TYR A 54 4.61 -8.16 -1.32
C TYR A 54 5.26 -8.64 -2.60
N GLU A 55 6.24 -9.53 -2.47
CA GLU A 55 6.77 -10.26 -3.62
C GLU A 55 5.65 -11.12 -4.24
N SER A 56 5.63 -11.19 -5.57
CA SER A 56 4.57 -11.89 -6.29
C SER A 56 4.56 -13.37 -5.92
N ASN A 57 3.35 -13.92 -5.71
CA ASN A 57 3.11 -15.32 -5.36
C ASN A 57 3.65 -15.78 -4.00
N ASN A 58 4.01 -14.88 -3.08
CA ASN A 58 4.33 -15.25 -1.70
C ASN A 58 3.83 -14.22 -0.67
N ASP A 59 4.20 -14.44 0.59
CA ASP A 59 3.82 -13.59 1.74
C ASP A 59 4.98 -12.70 2.21
N LYS A 60 6.04 -12.54 1.43
CA LYS A 60 7.22 -11.77 1.83
C LYS A 60 7.00 -10.28 1.54
N PRO A 61 6.92 -9.41 2.56
CA PRO A 61 6.84 -7.98 2.34
C PRO A 61 8.18 -7.47 1.80
N ILE A 62 8.12 -6.59 0.79
CA ILE A 62 9.30 -6.02 0.12
C ILE A 62 9.40 -4.50 0.30
N VAL A 63 8.27 -3.80 0.41
CA VAL A 63 8.23 -2.34 0.52
C VAL A 63 7.05 -1.91 1.39
N ILE A 64 7.28 -0.87 2.20
CA ILE A 64 6.24 -0.09 2.87
C ILE A 64 6.26 1.32 2.28
N ILE A 65 5.10 1.84 1.89
CA ILE A 65 4.94 3.22 1.40
C ILE A 65 4.11 3.99 2.42
N GLU A 66 4.62 5.17 2.80
CA GLU A 66 3.92 6.16 3.60
C GLU A 66 3.91 7.48 2.82
N ALA A 67 2.72 7.93 2.42
CA ALA A 67 2.57 9.15 1.66
C ALA A 67 2.68 10.37 2.57
N LYS A 68 3.33 11.43 2.09
CA LYS A 68 3.30 12.74 2.73
C LYS A 68 2.49 13.70 1.88
N LYS A 69 1.78 14.59 2.55
CA LYS A 69 1.17 15.74 1.89
C LYS A 69 2.31 16.59 1.33
N HIS A 70 2.14 17.06 0.12
CA HIS A 70 3.01 18.11 -0.38
C HIS A 70 2.63 19.39 0.39
N GLU A 71 3.51 19.88 1.25
CA GLU A 71 3.39 21.25 1.75
C GLU A 71 3.59 22.16 0.54
N GLN A 72 2.56 22.91 0.16
CA GLN A 72 2.71 23.97 -0.83
C GLN A 72 3.59 25.05 -0.15
N ILE A 73 4.87 25.07 -0.48
CA ILE A 73 5.78 26.18 -0.17
C ILE A 73 5.55 27.28 -1.19
#